data_AF-A0A2H3DVY2-F1
#
_entry.id   AF-A0A2H3DVY2-F1
#
_cell.length_a   1.000
_cell.length_b   1.000
_cell.length_c   1.000
_cell.angle_alpha   90.00
_cell.angle_beta   90.00
_cell.angle_gamma   90.00
#
_symmetry.space_group_name_H-M   'P 1'
#
loop_
_entity.id
_entity.type
_entity.pdbx_description
1 polymer ?
#
loop_
_entity_poly.entity_id
_entity_poly.type
_entity_poly.pdbx_seq_one_letter_code
_entity_poly.pdbx_strand_id
1 'polypeptide(L)'
;MLRLGTCRVPLRSPRRYYSAKTLKVAVEGCCHGKLDDIYKQVASMERKGKYKVDLLLICGDFQATRNAQDLECMVVPPKHKHLNDFPKYYTGQKRAPILTVFIGGNHEASNYLTELHYGGWVAPNQYYLGRSGCIQVNGVRIAGASGIYNEKQYENGYFEKLPYNQHALKSIYRIRQYDIRKLSLLTNPHIFLSHDWPQGITEHGDLAALLKDKPAFTSEIADGTFGAPPLMDLLKALQPEWWFAAHMHALFKAMVKHDDSATNFTALDKCLPGRKCLEVIDVPANAGTTKLTFDPEWLAITRAFQPFFNQGQPRALLPPQHLSSQLVRKHLEWVLEHVGEDRPVGSVQKFQPTAPGSVGRESRRQPSAYFNQQTEAFCDMLHIPDLINPRTSFWS
;
A
#
# COMPACT_ATOMS: atom_id res chain seq x y z
N MET A 1 10.94 14.55 21.19
CA MET A 1 9.89 13.73 21.85
C MET A 1 8.60 14.53 21.94
N LEU A 2 7.71 14.39 20.95
CA LEU A 2 6.35 14.92 21.03
C LEU A 2 5.47 13.85 21.66
N ARG A 3 4.93 14.11 22.86
CA ARG A 3 3.89 13.26 23.46
C ARG A 3 2.64 13.35 22.57
N LEU A 4 2.29 12.24 21.92
CA LEU A 4 1.05 12.09 21.16
C LEU A 4 -0.13 12.09 22.15
N GLY A 5 -0.74 13.25 22.38
CA GLY A 5 -1.95 13.39 23.18
C GLY A 5 -3.16 12.76 22.48
N THR A 6 -3.79 11.79 23.13
CA THR A 6 -4.95 11.02 22.66
C THR A 6 -6.26 11.80 22.86
N CYS A 7 -6.50 12.82 22.04
CA CYS A 7 -7.88 13.31 21.84
C CYS A 7 -8.57 12.43 20.78
N ARG A 8 -8.86 11.18 21.14
CA ARG A 8 -9.68 10.29 20.30
C ARG A 8 -11.14 10.48 20.69
N VAL A 9 -11.97 10.84 19.72
CA VAL A 9 -13.41 10.66 19.89
C VAL A 9 -13.67 9.18 19.63
N PRO A 10 -14.17 8.41 20.61
CA PRO A 10 -14.60 7.06 20.35
C PRO A 10 -15.82 7.16 19.44
N LEU A 11 -15.69 6.76 18.18
CA LEU A 11 -16.80 6.00 17.60
C LEU A 11 -16.96 4.83 18.56
N ARG A 12 -18.08 4.77 19.29
CA ARG A 12 -18.43 3.60 20.12
C ARG A 12 -18.07 2.39 19.29
N SER A 13 -17.12 1.57 19.75
CA SER A 13 -16.89 0.29 19.11
C SER A 13 -18.24 -0.42 19.15
N PRO A 14 -18.90 -0.67 18.01
CA PRO A 14 -20.09 -1.49 18.04
C PRO A 14 -19.62 -2.81 18.63
N ARG A 15 -20.33 -3.34 19.64
CA ARG A 15 -20.15 -4.74 20.02
C ARG A 15 -20.16 -5.54 18.73
N ARG A 16 -19.01 -6.13 18.39
CA ARG A 16 -18.70 -6.68 17.07
C ARG A 16 -19.48 -7.97 16.86
N TYR A 17 -20.72 -7.86 16.40
CA TYR A 17 -21.50 -9.00 15.96
C TYR A 17 -21.15 -9.30 14.49
N TYR A 18 -19.99 -9.92 14.26
CA TYR A 18 -19.74 -10.55 12.97
C TYR A 18 -20.72 -11.72 12.82
N SER A 19 -21.54 -11.71 11.77
CA SER A 19 -22.18 -12.92 11.28
C SER A 19 -21.07 -13.89 10.88
N ALA A 20 -20.88 -14.96 11.64
CA ALA A 20 -19.73 -15.87 11.65
C ALA A 20 -19.25 -16.38 10.29
N LYS A 21 -18.50 -15.56 9.54
CA LYS A 21 -17.64 -15.99 8.42
C LYS A 21 -16.23 -15.48 8.67
N THR A 22 -15.26 -16.33 8.39
CA THR A 22 -13.84 -16.00 8.43
C THR A 22 -13.35 -15.79 7.01
N LEU A 23 -12.69 -14.67 6.74
CA LEU A 23 -11.97 -14.40 5.51
C LEU A 23 -10.61 -15.10 5.58
N LYS A 24 -10.32 -15.97 4.63
CA LYS A 24 -9.00 -16.61 4.47
C LYS A 24 -8.11 -15.67 3.68
N VAL A 25 -7.18 -15.02 4.36
CA VAL A 25 -6.29 -14.02 3.76
C VAL A 25 -4.89 -14.60 3.59
N ALA A 26 -4.43 -14.71 2.35
CA ALA A 26 -3.03 -14.98 2.05
C ALA A 26 -2.25 -13.67 2.06
N VAL A 27 -1.05 -13.67 2.64
CA VAL A 27 -0.16 -12.51 2.70
C VAL A 27 1.21 -12.91 2.17
N GLU A 28 1.69 -12.18 1.17
CA GLU A 28 2.97 -12.33 0.51
C GLU A 28 3.90 -11.16 0.85
N GLY A 29 5.19 -11.45 0.99
CA GLY A 29 6.25 -10.44 1.14
C GLY A 29 6.52 -9.68 -0.16
N CYS A 30 7.74 -9.80 -0.70
CA CYS A 30 8.12 -9.16 -1.98
C CYS A 30 7.76 -10.03 -3.18
N CYS A 31 7.01 -9.48 -4.13
CA CYS A 31 6.56 -10.21 -5.32
C CYS A 31 7.64 -10.34 -6.41
N HIS A 32 8.39 -9.28 -6.69
CA HIS A 32 9.36 -9.16 -7.80
C HIS A 32 8.81 -9.61 -9.17
N GLY A 33 7.53 -9.33 -9.43
CA GLY A 33 6.84 -9.69 -10.66
C GLY A 33 6.57 -11.19 -10.85
N LYS A 34 6.74 -12.03 -9.82
CA LYS A 34 6.53 -13.50 -9.84
C LYS A 34 5.08 -13.91 -9.53
N LEU A 35 4.12 -13.21 -10.13
CA LEU A 35 2.69 -13.41 -9.88
C LEU A 35 2.24 -14.84 -10.18
N ASP A 36 2.75 -15.46 -11.26
CA ASP A 36 2.36 -16.81 -11.62
C ASP A 36 2.75 -17.83 -10.53
N ASP A 37 3.93 -17.66 -9.93
CA ASP A 37 4.43 -18.58 -8.92
C ASP A 37 3.73 -18.38 -7.57
N ILE A 38 3.43 -17.13 -7.20
CA ILE A 38 2.61 -16.82 -6.01
C ILE A 38 1.22 -17.45 -6.15
N TYR A 39 0.53 -17.26 -7.28
CA TYR A 39 -0.80 -17.85 -7.48
C TYR A 39 -0.77 -19.39 -7.47
N LYS A 40 0.26 -20.02 -8.05
CA LYS A 40 0.46 -21.48 -7.95
C LYS A 40 0.68 -21.93 -6.50
N GLN A 41 1.45 -21.17 -5.72
CA GLN A 41 1.71 -21.48 -4.32
C GLN A 41 0.43 -21.37 -3.48
N VAL A 42 -0.36 -20.31 -3.67
CA VAL A 42 -1.68 -20.17 -3.03
C VAL A 42 -2.58 -21.35 -3.40
N ALA A 43 -2.70 -21.71 -4.67
CA ALA A 43 -3.50 -22.86 -5.11
C ALA A 43 -2.99 -24.20 -4.54
N SER A 44 -1.68 -24.33 -4.30
CA SER A 44 -1.09 -25.48 -3.60
C SER A 44 -1.51 -25.53 -2.13
N MET A 45 -1.49 -24.39 -1.44
CA MET A 45 -1.94 -24.27 -0.05
C MET A 45 -3.44 -24.53 0.10
N GLU A 46 -4.28 -24.01 -0.81
CA GLU A 46 -5.72 -24.32 -0.85
C GLU A 46 -5.99 -25.82 -0.94
N ARG A 47 -5.31 -26.52 -1.87
CA ARG A 47 -5.47 -27.96 -2.06
C ARG A 47 -5.03 -28.75 -0.84
N LYS A 48 -3.88 -28.42 -0.25
CA LYS A 48 -3.33 -29.13 0.93
C LYS A 48 -4.16 -28.86 2.19
N GLY A 49 -4.54 -27.60 2.41
CA GLY A 49 -5.27 -27.15 3.58
C GLY A 49 -6.78 -27.35 3.51
N LYS A 50 -7.32 -27.75 2.34
CA LYS A 50 -8.75 -27.92 2.09
C LYS A 50 -9.57 -26.66 2.42
N TYR A 51 -9.06 -25.50 2.04
CA TYR A 51 -9.74 -24.22 2.15
C TYR A 51 -9.61 -23.41 0.85
N LYS A 52 -10.34 -22.31 0.76
CA LYS A 52 -10.20 -21.31 -0.31
C LYS A 52 -9.68 -20.01 0.26
N VAL A 53 -8.77 -19.36 -0.46
CA VAL A 53 -8.26 -18.03 -0.14
C VAL A 53 -9.19 -17.01 -0.78
N ASP A 54 -9.72 -16.10 0.02
CA ASP A 54 -10.65 -15.07 -0.44
C ASP A 54 -9.91 -13.81 -0.93
N LEU A 55 -8.72 -13.55 -0.37
CA LEU A 55 -7.94 -12.33 -0.57
C LEU A 55 -6.44 -12.64 -0.51
N LEU A 56 -5.68 -12.09 -1.45
CA LEU A 56 -4.22 -12.04 -1.41
C LEU A 56 -3.76 -10.60 -1.13
N LEU A 57 -2.93 -10.42 -0.12
CA LEU A 57 -2.23 -9.17 0.20
C LEU A 57 -0.76 -9.29 -0.18
N ILE A 58 -0.20 -8.29 -0.87
CA ILE A 58 1.23 -8.26 -1.23
C ILE A 58 1.86 -7.00 -0.65
N CYS A 59 2.94 -7.19 0.13
CA CYS A 59 3.60 -6.12 0.88
C CYS A 59 4.59 -5.29 0.06
N GLY A 60 4.57 -5.38 -1.27
CA GLY A 60 5.34 -4.53 -2.19
C GLY A 60 6.28 -5.28 -3.12
N ASP A 61 7.10 -4.48 -3.81
CA ASP A 61 7.88 -4.90 -4.97
C ASP A 61 7.02 -5.71 -5.96
N PHE A 62 5.81 -5.23 -6.22
CA PHE A 62 4.84 -5.88 -7.09
C PHE A 62 5.32 -5.92 -8.55
N GLN A 63 6.00 -4.85 -8.98
CA GLN A 63 6.51 -4.65 -10.34
C GLN A 63 5.38 -4.66 -11.38
N ALA A 64 4.44 -3.71 -11.27
CA ALA A 64 3.35 -3.51 -12.22
C ALA A 64 3.81 -2.94 -13.58
N THR A 65 4.79 -3.57 -14.24
CA THR A 65 5.38 -3.11 -15.50
C THR A 65 4.51 -3.50 -16.70
N ARG A 66 3.91 -2.52 -17.40
CA ARG A 66 2.99 -2.77 -18.52
C ARG A 66 3.74 -3.12 -19.82
N ASN A 67 4.92 -2.53 -20.00
CA ASN A 67 5.81 -2.67 -21.17
C ASN A 67 7.25 -2.26 -20.78
N ALA A 68 8.22 -2.35 -21.71
CA ALA A 68 9.62 -2.04 -21.36
C ALA A 68 9.92 -0.56 -21.03
N GLN A 69 9.07 0.40 -21.42
CA GLN A 69 9.30 1.79 -21.02
C GLN A 69 9.09 1.97 -19.51
N ASP A 70 8.17 1.21 -18.90
CA ASP A 70 7.98 1.19 -17.45
C ASP A 70 9.23 0.64 -16.72
N LEU A 71 10.01 -0.26 -17.34
CA LEU A 71 11.28 -0.72 -16.77
C LEU A 71 12.33 0.40 -16.67
N GLU A 72 12.24 1.42 -17.52
CA GLU A 72 13.10 2.61 -17.45
C GLU A 72 12.69 3.58 -16.33
N CYS A 73 11.52 3.36 -15.72
CA CYS A 73 11.02 4.10 -14.55
C CYS A 73 11.22 3.33 -13.24
N MET A 74 11.85 2.15 -13.28
CA MET A 74 12.07 1.28 -12.14
C MET A 74 13.54 1.28 -11.72
N VAL A 75 13.80 1.40 -10.41
CA VAL A 75 15.16 1.41 -9.86
C VAL A 75 15.62 -0.02 -9.57
N VAL A 76 16.21 -0.68 -10.55
CA VAL A 76 16.91 -1.96 -10.38
C VAL A 76 18.22 -1.96 -11.17
N PRO A 77 19.21 -2.80 -10.82
CA PRO A 77 20.37 -3.03 -11.67
C PRO A 77 19.93 -3.45 -13.09
N PRO A 78 20.60 -3.03 -14.17
CA PRO A 78 20.18 -3.30 -15.55
C PRO A 78 19.91 -4.78 -15.84
N LYS A 79 20.72 -5.68 -15.27
CA LYS A 79 20.57 -7.14 -15.40
C LYS A 79 19.29 -7.72 -14.81
N HIS A 80 18.53 -6.93 -14.03
CA HIS A 80 17.28 -7.33 -13.39
C HIS A 80 16.05 -6.63 -13.99
N LYS A 81 16.22 -5.80 -15.04
CA LYS A 81 15.11 -5.17 -15.76
C LYS A 81 14.42 -6.20 -16.67
N HIS A 82 13.54 -6.99 -16.07
CA HIS A 82 12.72 -7.97 -16.78
C HIS A 82 11.23 -7.62 -16.62
N LEU A 83 10.46 -7.82 -17.70
CA LEU A 83 9.02 -7.60 -17.68
C LEU A 83 8.26 -8.57 -16.75
N ASN A 84 8.82 -9.76 -16.53
CA ASN A 84 8.19 -10.82 -15.71
C ASN A 84 6.73 -11.10 -16.14
N ASP A 85 5.83 -11.34 -15.19
CA ASP A 85 4.50 -11.89 -15.46
C ASP A 85 3.41 -10.83 -15.70
N PHE A 86 3.54 -9.65 -15.07
CA PHE A 86 2.48 -8.65 -15.01
C PHE A 86 1.92 -8.18 -16.36
N PRO A 87 2.71 -7.98 -17.44
CA PRO A 87 2.16 -7.54 -18.73
C PRO A 87 1.02 -8.42 -19.26
N LYS A 88 1.05 -9.73 -18.96
CA LYS A 88 -0.01 -10.68 -19.36
C LYS A 88 -1.32 -10.42 -18.62
N TYR A 89 -1.24 -10.00 -17.35
CA TYR A 89 -2.41 -9.63 -16.55
C TYR A 89 -2.97 -8.28 -17.00
N TYR A 90 -2.10 -7.31 -17.26
CA TYR A 90 -2.47 -5.99 -17.74
C TYR A 90 -3.18 -6.03 -19.11
N THR A 91 -2.66 -6.82 -20.04
CA THR A 91 -3.23 -6.98 -21.41
C THR A 91 -4.46 -7.91 -21.47
N GLY A 92 -4.83 -8.55 -20.36
CA GLY A 92 -5.95 -9.49 -20.30
C GLY A 92 -5.67 -10.89 -20.85
N GLN A 93 -4.42 -11.20 -21.23
CA GLN A 93 -4.00 -12.58 -21.57
C GLN A 93 -4.12 -13.54 -20.38
N LYS A 94 -4.01 -12.99 -19.15
CA LYS A 94 -4.25 -13.69 -17.89
C LYS A 94 -5.17 -12.85 -17.01
N ARG A 95 -5.85 -13.53 -16.08
CA ARG A 95 -6.65 -12.89 -15.03
C ARG A 95 -6.20 -13.41 -13.67
N ALA A 96 -6.06 -12.51 -12.69
CA ALA A 96 -5.74 -12.92 -11.32
C ALA A 96 -6.87 -13.80 -10.77
N PRO A 97 -6.56 -15.01 -10.27
CA PRO A 97 -7.58 -15.96 -9.83
C PRO A 97 -8.23 -15.56 -8.50
N ILE A 98 -7.58 -14.70 -7.73
CA ILE A 98 -7.97 -14.26 -6.38
C ILE A 98 -7.86 -12.74 -6.34
N LEU A 99 -8.79 -12.08 -5.63
CA LEU A 99 -8.68 -10.64 -5.38
C LEU A 99 -7.32 -10.36 -4.74
N THR A 100 -6.50 -9.56 -5.42
CA THR A 100 -5.13 -9.25 -4.99
C THR A 100 -5.05 -7.77 -4.68
N VAL A 101 -4.74 -7.42 -3.43
CA VAL A 101 -4.48 -6.04 -3.01
C VAL A 101 -3.00 -5.90 -2.68
N PHE A 102 -2.37 -4.81 -3.09
CA PHE A 102 -0.95 -4.59 -2.82
C PHE A 102 -0.62 -3.13 -2.53
N ILE A 103 0.49 -2.92 -1.83
CA ILE A 103 1.18 -1.63 -1.68
C ILE A 103 2.45 -1.62 -2.52
N GLY A 104 3.04 -0.46 -2.78
CA GLY A 104 4.27 -0.35 -3.55
C GLY A 104 5.51 -0.56 -2.67
N GLY A 105 6.55 -1.18 -3.24
CA GLY A 105 7.89 -1.22 -2.65
C GLY A 105 8.85 -0.21 -3.27
N ASN A 106 10.13 -0.57 -3.41
CA ASN A 106 11.16 0.24 -4.06
C ASN A 106 11.49 -0.24 -5.49
N HIS A 107 11.10 -1.45 -5.85
CA HIS A 107 11.22 -2.00 -7.21
C HIS A 107 9.86 -1.96 -7.90
N GLU A 108 9.46 -0.78 -8.37
CA GLU A 108 8.16 -0.58 -8.98
C GLU A 108 8.23 0.14 -10.33
N ALA A 109 7.25 -0.13 -11.19
CA ALA A 109 6.87 0.76 -12.29
C ALA A 109 6.28 2.06 -11.70
N SER A 110 7.16 2.90 -11.16
CA SER A 110 6.77 4.04 -10.32
C SER A 110 5.96 5.08 -11.08
N ASN A 111 6.15 5.17 -12.40
CA ASN A 111 5.30 5.97 -13.27
C ASN A 111 3.84 5.49 -13.26
N TYR A 112 3.60 4.18 -13.42
CA TYR A 112 2.24 3.65 -13.43
C TYR A 112 1.59 3.72 -12.04
N LEU A 113 2.33 3.43 -10.97
CA LEU A 113 1.79 3.58 -9.62
C LEU A 113 1.50 5.05 -9.26
N THR A 114 2.21 6.01 -9.86
CA THR A 114 1.92 7.44 -9.67
C THR A 114 0.59 7.84 -10.33
N GLU A 115 0.27 7.28 -11.50
CA GLU A 115 -1.04 7.46 -12.15
C GLU A 115 -2.22 7.06 -11.23
N LEU A 116 -1.96 6.17 -10.27
CA LEU A 116 -2.92 5.63 -9.29
C LEU A 116 -2.58 6.05 -7.85
N HIS A 117 -2.20 7.32 -7.65
CA HIS A 117 -1.79 7.86 -6.35
C HIS A 117 -2.77 7.52 -5.20
N TYR A 118 -4.08 7.64 -5.47
CA TYR A 118 -5.16 7.37 -4.52
C TYR A 118 -5.62 5.90 -4.50
N GLY A 119 -4.88 5.01 -5.16
CA GLY A 119 -5.25 3.61 -5.37
C GLY A 119 -6.09 3.40 -6.63
N GLY A 120 -6.17 2.15 -7.08
CA GLY A 120 -6.92 1.78 -8.27
C GLY A 120 -6.55 0.39 -8.81
N TRP A 121 -7.33 -0.09 -9.77
CA TRP A 121 -7.06 -1.37 -10.41
C TRP A 121 -5.88 -1.23 -11.37
N VAL A 122 -4.81 -1.99 -11.15
CA VAL A 122 -3.67 -2.04 -12.09
C VAL A 122 -3.90 -3.03 -13.22
N ALA A 123 -4.76 -4.01 -12.99
CA ALA A 123 -5.28 -5.00 -13.92
C ALA A 123 -6.56 -5.62 -13.32
N PRO A 124 -7.36 -6.40 -14.07
CA PRO A 124 -8.56 -7.02 -13.53
C PRO A 124 -8.26 -7.89 -12.29
N ASN A 125 -8.96 -7.62 -11.19
CA ASN A 125 -8.85 -8.34 -9.90
C ASN A 125 -7.52 -8.10 -9.14
N GLN A 126 -6.73 -7.08 -9.54
CA GLN A 126 -5.49 -6.65 -8.88
C GLN A 126 -5.58 -5.15 -8.56
N TYR A 127 -5.62 -4.79 -7.28
CA TYR A 127 -5.84 -3.43 -6.79
C TYR A 127 -4.61 -2.89 -6.06
N TYR A 128 -4.10 -1.76 -6.53
CA TYR A 128 -3.08 -0.99 -5.82
C TYR A 128 -3.76 -0.13 -4.76
N LEU A 129 -3.29 -0.21 -3.51
CA LEU A 129 -3.86 0.55 -2.39
C LEU A 129 -3.56 2.06 -2.46
N GLY A 130 -2.64 2.48 -3.33
CA GLY A 130 -2.19 3.87 -3.45
C GLY A 130 -0.92 4.14 -2.64
N ARG A 131 -0.45 5.39 -2.69
CA ARG A 131 0.74 5.84 -1.92
C ARG A 131 0.57 5.62 -0.42
N SER A 132 -0.63 5.91 0.04
CA SER A 132 -1.21 5.43 1.29
C SER A 132 -2.69 5.19 1.03
N GLY A 133 -3.30 4.26 1.76
CA GLY A 133 -4.70 3.92 1.56
C GLY A 133 -5.31 3.14 2.70
N CYS A 134 -6.64 3.17 2.79
CA CYS A 134 -7.42 2.17 3.51
C CYS A 134 -8.69 1.82 2.74
N ILE A 135 -8.95 0.52 2.63
CA ILE A 135 -10.13 -0.06 1.97
C ILE A 135 -10.78 -1.07 2.91
N GLN A 136 -11.95 -1.57 2.52
CA GLN A 136 -12.63 -2.64 3.22
C GLN A 136 -12.82 -3.86 2.30
N VAL A 137 -12.57 -5.05 2.84
CA VAL A 137 -12.99 -6.32 2.22
C VAL A 137 -13.95 -7.01 3.17
N ASN A 138 -15.24 -7.05 2.82
CA ASN A 138 -16.29 -7.59 3.69
C ASN A 138 -16.26 -7.00 5.12
N GLY A 139 -16.03 -5.68 5.25
CA GLY A 139 -15.92 -4.98 6.53
C GLY A 139 -14.54 -5.11 7.21
N VAL A 140 -13.64 -5.94 6.70
CA VAL A 140 -12.24 -5.97 7.16
C VAL A 140 -11.51 -4.76 6.61
N ARG A 141 -11.22 -3.80 7.48
CA ARG A 141 -10.40 -2.61 7.19
C ARG A 141 -8.93 -2.97 7.00
N ILE A 142 -8.40 -2.68 5.82
CA ILE A 142 -7.01 -2.95 5.43
C ILE A 142 -6.38 -1.61 5.05
N ALA A 143 -5.38 -1.19 5.80
CA ALA A 143 -4.64 0.04 5.56
C ALA A 143 -3.21 -0.26 5.12
N GLY A 144 -2.53 0.69 4.51
CA GLY A 144 -1.12 0.52 4.21
C GLY A 144 -0.40 1.75 3.71
N ALA A 145 0.93 1.68 3.82
CA ALA A 145 1.87 2.70 3.36
C ALA A 145 2.81 2.10 2.31
N SER A 146 2.82 2.69 1.11
CA SER A 146 3.75 2.29 0.06
C SER A 146 5.13 2.92 0.26
N GLY A 147 6.17 2.19 -0.14
CA GLY A 147 7.53 2.70 -0.26
C GLY A 147 8.45 2.37 0.90
N ILE A 148 9.67 2.93 0.83
CA ILE A 148 10.71 2.79 1.86
C ILE A 148 11.11 4.14 2.44
N TYR A 149 11.63 4.15 3.66
CA TYR A 149 11.97 5.40 4.33
C TYR A 149 13.27 6.01 3.79
N ASN A 150 13.34 7.34 3.83
CA ASN A 150 14.57 8.11 3.72
C ASN A 150 14.36 9.45 4.40
N GLU A 151 15.16 9.75 5.42
CA GLU A 151 15.03 10.96 6.24
C GLU A 151 15.04 12.24 5.40
N LYS A 152 16.01 12.38 4.48
CA LYS A 152 16.19 13.59 3.65
C LYS A 152 15.04 13.87 2.71
N GLN A 153 14.21 12.87 2.40
CA GLN A 153 13.10 13.00 1.47
C GLN A 153 11.74 12.89 2.18
N TYR A 154 11.71 12.58 3.47
CA TYR A 154 10.47 12.32 4.20
C TYR A 154 9.55 13.55 4.23
N GLU A 155 10.11 14.74 4.41
CA GLU A 155 9.32 15.99 4.51
C GLU A 155 8.96 16.61 3.16
N ASN A 156 9.49 16.09 2.05
CA ASN A 156 9.27 16.64 0.71
C ASN A 156 7.83 16.42 0.20
N GLY A 157 7.43 17.21 -0.79
CA GLY A 157 6.26 16.91 -1.62
C GLY A 157 6.54 15.83 -2.68
N TYR A 158 5.57 15.62 -3.55
CA TYR A 158 5.65 14.76 -4.74
C TYR A 158 6.02 15.59 -5.98
N PHE A 159 7.29 15.96 -6.08
CA PHE A 159 7.82 16.86 -7.13
C PHE A 159 8.32 16.13 -8.37
N GLU A 160 8.39 14.81 -8.33
CA GLU A 160 8.91 13.98 -9.40
C GLU A 160 8.02 14.04 -10.64
N LYS A 161 8.59 14.34 -11.81
CA LYS A 161 7.87 14.40 -13.09
C LYS A 161 8.60 13.59 -14.15
N LEU A 162 7.84 12.94 -15.03
CA LEU A 162 8.39 12.26 -16.19
C LEU A 162 8.93 13.25 -17.23
N PRO A 163 10.03 12.92 -17.94
CA PRO A 163 10.90 11.78 -17.68
C PRO A 163 11.72 11.99 -16.38
N TYR A 164 11.77 10.96 -15.54
CA TYR A 164 12.51 10.96 -14.29
C TYR A 164 14.02 10.99 -14.53
N ASN A 165 14.68 11.98 -13.94
CA ASN A 165 16.12 11.94 -13.75
C ASN A 165 16.51 10.93 -12.64
N GLN A 166 17.82 10.74 -12.43
CA GLN A 166 18.34 9.79 -11.43
C GLN A 166 17.89 10.09 -9.99
N HIS A 167 17.67 11.36 -9.66
CA HIS A 167 17.18 11.76 -8.34
C HIS A 167 15.70 11.40 -8.19
N ALA A 168 14.86 11.78 -9.15
CA ALA A 168 13.43 11.48 -9.17
C ALA A 168 13.17 9.96 -9.11
N LEU A 169 13.93 9.17 -9.86
CA LEU A 169 13.85 7.71 -9.83
C LEU A 169 14.02 7.12 -8.43
N LYS A 170 14.95 7.65 -7.63
CA LYS A 170 15.24 7.18 -6.26
C LYS A 170 14.33 7.82 -5.20
N SER A 171 13.66 8.90 -5.57
CA SER A 171 12.80 9.71 -4.70
C SER A 171 11.35 9.24 -4.74
N ILE A 172 10.84 8.89 -5.93
CA ILE A 172 9.41 8.67 -6.19
C ILE A 172 8.79 7.58 -5.29
N TYR A 173 9.52 6.52 -4.96
CA TYR A 173 9.03 5.42 -4.12
C TYR A 173 9.25 5.64 -2.61
N ARG A 174 9.73 6.80 -2.17
CA ARG A 174 9.96 7.03 -0.74
C ARG A 174 8.70 7.44 0.01
N ILE A 175 8.60 6.99 1.25
CA ILE A 175 7.55 7.41 2.18
C ILE A 175 7.61 8.93 2.39
N ARG A 176 6.45 9.59 2.39
CA ARG A 176 6.29 11.03 2.68
C ARG A 176 5.55 11.26 3.99
N GLN A 177 5.90 12.33 4.69
CA GLN A 177 5.22 12.79 5.90
C GLN A 177 3.74 13.03 5.65
N TYR A 178 3.37 13.54 4.47
CA TYR A 178 1.97 13.71 4.07
C TYR A 178 1.15 12.42 4.22
N ASP A 179 1.68 11.30 3.72
CA ASP A 179 1.00 10.01 3.77
C ASP A 179 0.92 9.44 5.18
N ILE A 180 2.02 9.53 5.94
CA ILE A 180 2.05 9.08 7.35
C ILE A 180 1.08 9.89 8.22
N ARG A 181 0.99 11.21 8.00
CA ARG A 181 0.07 12.07 8.76
C ARG A 181 -1.39 11.76 8.45
N LYS A 182 -1.76 11.51 7.19
CA LYS A 182 -3.09 10.99 6.84
C LYS A 182 -3.38 9.68 7.57
N LEU A 183 -2.49 8.69 7.45
CA LEU A 183 -2.67 7.38 8.06
C LEU A 183 -2.81 7.46 9.59
N SER A 184 -2.08 8.36 10.26
CA SER A 184 -2.13 8.55 11.72
C SER A 184 -3.49 9.04 12.25
N LEU A 185 -4.39 9.46 11.36
CA LEU A 185 -5.74 9.93 11.71
C LEU A 185 -6.79 8.83 11.60
N LEU A 186 -6.45 7.68 11.05
CA LEU A 186 -7.36 6.53 10.99
C LEU A 186 -7.64 5.99 12.40
N THR A 187 -8.89 5.63 12.65
CA THR A 187 -9.24 4.70 13.72
C THR A 187 -8.64 3.32 13.39
N ASN A 188 -8.43 2.45 14.39
CA ASN A 188 -7.70 1.19 14.22
C ASN A 188 -8.15 0.42 12.95
N PRO A 189 -7.24 0.10 12.02
CA PRO A 189 -7.51 -0.90 10.97
C PRO A 189 -7.33 -2.31 11.55
N HIS A 190 -7.84 -3.33 10.85
CA HIS A 190 -7.62 -4.73 11.26
C HIS A 190 -6.23 -5.19 10.81
N ILE A 191 -5.89 -4.88 9.56
CA ILE A 191 -4.62 -5.23 8.92
C ILE A 191 -3.94 -3.95 8.46
N PHE A 192 -2.64 -3.83 8.74
CA PHE A 192 -1.79 -2.79 8.20
C PHE A 192 -0.65 -3.39 7.37
N LEU A 193 -0.41 -2.83 6.18
CA LEU A 193 0.69 -3.23 5.28
C LEU A 193 1.74 -2.13 5.20
N SER A 194 3.01 -2.50 5.29
CA SER A 194 4.14 -1.64 4.90
C SER A 194 5.15 -2.44 4.09
N HIS A 195 5.92 -1.79 3.23
CA HIS A 195 7.02 -2.51 2.56
C HIS A 195 8.21 -2.61 3.49
N ASP A 196 8.67 -1.44 3.98
CA ASP A 196 9.71 -1.32 4.99
C ASP A 196 9.22 -1.76 6.38
N TRP A 197 10.14 -2.06 7.30
CA TRP A 197 9.82 -2.48 8.66
C TRP A 197 9.65 -1.26 9.56
N PRO A 198 8.77 -1.31 10.58
CA PRO A 198 8.81 -0.35 11.68
C PRO A 198 10.19 -0.40 12.37
N GLN A 199 10.86 0.75 12.51
CA GLN A 199 12.15 0.80 13.20
C GLN A 199 12.01 0.36 14.66
N GLY A 200 12.94 -0.47 15.14
CA GLY A 200 12.92 -1.05 16.49
C GLY A 200 12.00 -2.25 16.66
N ILE A 201 11.29 -2.70 15.61
CA ILE A 201 10.41 -3.88 15.70
C ILE A 201 11.14 -5.15 16.13
N THR A 202 12.45 -5.22 15.90
CA THR A 202 13.29 -6.36 16.26
C THR A 202 13.40 -6.55 17.78
N GLU A 203 13.16 -5.52 18.58
CA GLU A 203 13.10 -5.58 20.05
C GLU A 203 11.87 -6.35 20.57
N HIS A 204 10.89 -6.59 19.70
CA HIS A 204 9.61 -7.23 20.04
C HIS A 204 9.52 -8.70 19.58
N GLY A 205 10.64 -9.28 19.14
CA GLY A 205 10.72 -10.67 18.67
C GLY A 205 12.07 -11.32 18.99
N ASP A 206 12.38 -12.44 18.34
CA ASP A 206 13.63 -13.17 18.56
C ASP A 206 14.79 -12.56 17.75
N LEU A 207 15.38 -11.49 18.29
CA LEU A 207 16.52 -10.80 17.68
C LEU A 207 17.72 -11.74 17.46
N ALA A 208 17.98 -12.67 18.39
CA ALA A 208 19.10 -13.59 18.29
C ALA A 208 18.96 -14.53 17.10
N ALA A 209 17.75 -15.08 16.88
CA ALA A 209 17.45 -15.89 15.71
C ALA A 209 17.56 -15.08 14.40
N LEU A 210 17.08 -13.83 14.39
CA LEU A 210 17.20 -12.96 13.22
C LEU A 210 18.67 -12.69 12.86
N LEU A 211 19.50 -12.28 13.83
CA LEU A 211 20.91 -11.98 13.59
C LEU A 211 21.74 -13.22 13.26
N LYS A 212 21.32 -14.41 13.69
CA LYS A 212 21.92 -15.67 13.26
C LYS A 212 21.70 -15.92 11.76
N ASP A 213 20.49 -15.66 11.24
CA ASP A 213 20.18 -15.81 9.82
C ASP A 213 20.70 -14.64 8.96
N LYS A 214 20.67 -13.42 9.53
CA LYS A 214 21.03 -12.16 8.87
C LYS A 214 22.05 -11.35 9.68
N PRO A 215 23.31 -11.82 9.80
CA PRO A 215 24.33 -11.10 10.58
C PRO A 215 24.59 -9.66 10.11
N ALA A 216 24.36 -9.39 8.82
CA ALA A 216 24.51 -8.07 8.22
C ALA A 216 23.59 -6.99 8.85
N PHE A 217 22.49 -7.38 9.49
CA PHE A 217 21.57 -6.42 10.15
C PHE A 217 22.11 -5.91 11.49
N THR A 218 23.18 -6.51 12.04
CA THR A 218 23.69 -6.18 13.38
C THR A 218 24.04 -4.71 13.52
N SER A 219 24.81 -4.15 12.58
CA SER A 219 25.22 -2.73 12.63
C SER A 219 24.05 -1.79 12.39
N GLU A 220 23.19 -2.09 11.42
CA GLU A 220 22.05 -1.23 11.09
C GLU A 220 21.04 -1.14 12.24
N ILE A 221 20.84 -2.23 12.98
CA ILE A 221 20.00 -2.26 14.18
C ILE A 221 20.67 -1.48 15.33
N ALA A 222 21.96 -1.72 15.58
CA ALA A 222 22.70 -1.04 16.64
C ALA A 222 22.77 0.49 16.44
N ASP A 223 22.94 0.93 15.19
CA ASP A 223 23.03 2.34 14.82
C ASP A 223 21.64 3.01 14.66
N GLY A 224 20.55 2.26 14.83
CA GLY A 224 19.18 2.78 14.69
C GLY A 224 18.84 3.22 13.27
N THR A 225 19.39 2.57 12.25
CA THR A 225 19.11 2.84 10.83
C THR A 225 18.28 1.75 10.14
N PHE A 226 18.08 0.61 10.81
CA PHE A 226 17.24 -0.48 10.33
C PHE A 226 15.74 -0.16 10.45
N GLY A 227 15.05 -0.15 9.32
CA GLY A 227 13.62 0.15 9.22
C GLY A 227 13.29 1.65 9.27
N ALA A 228 11.99 1.94 9.33
CA ALA A 228 11.42 3.26 9.22
C ALA A 228 10.88 3.77 10.57
N PRO A 229 11.44 4.86 11.13
CA PRO A 229 10.89 5.53 12.32
C PRO A 229 9.38 5.87 12.22
N PRO A 230 8.89 6.51 11.13
CA PRO A 230 7.48 6.91 11.09
C PRO A 230 6.50 5.73 11.04
N LEU A 231 6.96 4.53 10.65
CA LEU A 231 6.11 3.33 10.66
C LEU A 231 5.94 2.78 12.08
N MET A 232 6.93 2.93 12.96
CA MET A 232 6.79 2.57 14.38
C MET A 232 5.83 3.54 15.09
N ASP A 233 5.90 4.84 14.76
CA ASP A 233 4.93 5.82 15.25
C ASP A 233 3.50 5.45 14.81
N LEU A 234 3.32 5.04 13.55
CA LEU A 234 2.03 4.55 13.07
C LEU A 234 1.57 3.27 13.76
N LEU A 235 2.46 2.30 13.97
CA LEU A 235 2.12 1.05 14.65
C LEU A 235 1.58 1.33 16.05
N LYS A 236 2.26 2.18 16.81
CA LYS A 236 1.85 2.60 18.17
C LYS A 236 0.57 3.41 18.16
N ALA A 237 0.37 4.27 17.15
CA ALA A 237 -0.84 5.06 17.02
C ALA A 237 -2.05 4.21 16.61
N LEU A 238 -1.92 3.37 15.60
CA LEU A 238 -3.05 2.65 15.00
C LEU A 238 -3.39 1.37 15.74
N GLN A 239 -2.41 0.72 16.37
CA GLN A 239 -2.57 -0.54 17.10
C GLN A 239 -3.38 -1.59 16.31
N PRO A 240 -3.03 -1.88 15.04
CA PRO A 240 -3.77 -2.89 14.27
C PRO A 240 -3.58 -4.27 14.88
N GLU A 241 -4.52 -5.18 14.62
CA GLU A 241 -4.38 -6.57 15.06
C GLU A 241 -3.21 -7.25 14.35
N TRP A 242 -3.05 -6.96 13.06
CA TRP A 242 -2.01 -7.50 12.19
C TRP A 242 -1.22 -6.39 11.51
N TRP A 243 0.11 -6.50 11.54
CA TRP A 243 1.03 -5.69 10.74
C TRP A 243 1.90 -6.62 9.88
N PHE A 244 1.86 -6.42 8.57
CA PHE A 244 2.68 -7.18 7.62
C PHE A 244 3.71 -6.29 6.94
N ALA A 245 4.95 -6.80 6.83
CA ALA A 245 6.06 -6.11 6.18
C ALA A 245 6.88 -7.03 5.24
N ALA A 246 7.75 -6.44 4.44
CA ALA A 246 8.62 -7.17 3.49
C ALA A 246 10.01 -6.53 3.43
N HIS A 247 10.55 -6.28 2.23
CA HIS A 247 11.81 -5.58 1.95
C HIS A 247 13.11 -6.28 2.39
N MET A 248 13.22 -6.63 3.68
CA MET A 248 14.45 -7.16 4.29
C MET A 248 14.75 -8.63 3.92
N HIS A 249 13.86 -9.28 3.16
CA HIS A 249 14.02 -10.67 2.70
C HIS A 249 14.33 -11.64 3.86
N ALA A 250 13.58 -11.51 4.94
CA ALA A 250 13.71 -12.29 6.16
C ALA A 250 12.33 -12.55 6.76
N LEU A 251 12.05 -13.80 7.13
CA LEU A 251 10.91 -14.08 7.98
C LEU A 251 11.24 -13.60 9.40
N PHE A 252 10.40 -12.72 9.94
CA PHE A 252 10.50 -12.31 11.33
C PHE A 252 9.10 -12.11 11.92
N LYS A 253 8.90 -12.62 13.13
CA LYS A 253 7.66 -12.47 13.87
C LYS A 253 7.93 -11.76 15.19
N ALA A 254 7.07 -10.82 15.51
CA ALA A 254 7.15 -10.03 16.73
C ALA A 254 5.74 -9.74 17.26
N MET A 255 5.66 -9.44 18.57
CA MET A 255 4.42 -9.03 19.21
C MET A 255 4.63 -7.71 19.94
N VAL A 256 4.00 -6.65 19.44
CA VAL A 256 4.04 -5.34 20.07
C VAL A 256 2.87 -5.24 21.03
N LYS A 257 3.16 -5.12 22.33
CA LYS A 257 2.14 -4.94 23.36
C LYS A 257 1.73 -3.47 23.44
N HIS A 258 0.41 -3.25 23.52
CA HIS A 258 -0.22 -1.98 23.84
C HIS A 258 -0.93 -2.10 25.18
N ASP A 259 -1.50 -1.01 25.70
CA ASP A 259 -2.14 -0.99 27.02
C ASP A 259 -3.30 -2.02 27.11
N ASP A 260 -4.17 -2.06 26.10
CA ASP A 260 -5.37 -2.91 26.07
C ASP A 260 -5.39 -3.94 24.91
N SER A 261 -4.31 -4.01 24.11
CA SER A 261 -4.27 -4.84 22.90
C SER A 261 -2.83 -5.25 22.53
N ALA A 262 -2.68 -6.02 21.46
CA ALA A 262 -1.38 -6.33 20.90
C ALA A 262 -1.45 -6.37 19.37
N THR A 263 -0.36 -5.97 18.72
CA THR A 263 -0.18 -6.11 17.27
C THR A 263 0.72 -7.31 16.98
N ASN A 264 0.20 -8.24 16.18
CA ASN A 264 1.00 -9.32 15.61
C ASN A 264 1.75 -8.80 14.39
N PHE A 265 3.07 -8.67 14.50
CA PHE A 265 3.93 -8.28 13.40
C PHE A 265 4.48 -9.51 12.69
N THR A 266 4.39 -9.56 11.37
CA THR A 266 5.05 -10.57 10.55
C THR A 266 5.69 -9.91 9.33
N ALA A 267 7.00 -10.04 9.21
CA ALA A 267 7.73 -9.74 7.99
C ALA A 267 7.97 -11.01 7.19
N LEU A 268 7.81 -10.94 5.87
CA LEU A 268 7.93 -12.09 4.96
C LEU A 268 9.10 -11.92 3.98
N ASP A 269 9.64 -13.06 3.54
CA ASP A 269 10.70 -13.10 2.53
C ASP A 269 10.12 -12.84 1.10
N LYS A 270 10.97 -12.85 0.08
CA LYS A 270 10.56 -12.77 -1.33
C LYS A 270 10.17 -14.12 -1.91
N CYS A 271 9.33 -14.10 -2.96
CA CYS A 271 8.89 -15.29 -3.69
C CYS A 271 10.07 -16.01 -4.37
N LEU A 272 10.65 -16.99 -3.67
CA LEU A 272 11.72 -17.86 -4.16
C LEU A 272 11.54 -19.28 -3.60
N PRO A 273 11.98 -20.33 -4.32
CA PRO A 273 11.86 -21.70 -3.84
C PRO A 273 12.44 -21.90 -2.44
N GLY A 274 11.67 -22.56 -1.55
CA GLY A 274 12.08 -22.88 -0.18
C GLY A 274 12.03 -21.71 0.81
N ARG A 275 11.62 -20.52 0.38
CA ARG A 275 11.57 -19.32 1.23
C ARG A 275 10.19 -19.12 1.86
N LYS A 276 10.17 -18.58 3.07
CA LYS A 276 8.95 -18.31 3.84
C LYS A 276 8.39 -16.93 3.47
N CYS A 277 7.85 -16.85 2.25
CA CYS A 277 7.37 -15.64 1.60
C CYS A 277 5.85 -15.45 1.68
N LEU A 278 5.11 -16.52 2.00
CA LEU A 278 3.65 -16.54 1.99
C LEU A 278 3.11 -17.15 3.31
N GLU A 279 2.13 -16.48 3.92
CA GLU A 279 1.38 -16.95 5.09
C GLU A 279 -0.13 -16.85 4.83
N VAL A 280 -0.94 -17.70 5.47
CA VAL A 280 -2.40 -17.61 5.41
C VAL A 280 -2.94 -17.42 6.82
N ILE A 281 -3.72 -16.37 7.01
CA ILE A 281 -4.38 -16.04 8.28
C ILE A 281 -5.90 -16.09 8.12
N ASP A 282 -6.56 -16.19 9.27
CA ASP A 282 -8.01 -16.22 9.41
C ASP A 282 -8.48 -14.92 10.06
N VAL A 283 -9.31 -14.15 9.36
CA VAL A 283 -9.78 -12.84 9.82
C VAL A 283 -11.30 -12.81 9.92
N PRO A 284 -11.89 -12.47 11.08
CA PRO A 284 -13.34 -12.30 11.20
C PRO A 284 -13.86 -11.24 10.23
N ALA A 285 -14.91 -11.57 9.47
CA ALA A 285 -15.46 -10.70 8.44
C ALA A 285 -16.98 -10.79 8.36
N ASN A 286 -17.60 -9.84 7.65
CA ASN A 286 -19.02 -9.91 7.34
C ASN A 286 -19.29 -11.07 6.36
N ALA A 287 -20.42 -11.76 6.56
CA ALA A 287 -20.85 -12.82 5.66
C ALA A 287 -21.20 -12.28 4.26
N GLY A 288 -21.04 -13.13 3.24
CA GLY A 288 -21.32 -12.80 1.85
C GLY A 288 -20.17 -13.09 0.89
N THR A 289 -20.37 -12.71 -0.36
CA THR A 289 -19.35 -12.75 -1.42
C THR A 289 -18.28 -11.70 -1.16
N THR A 290 -17.01 -12.01 -1.45
CA THR A 290 -15.89 -11.07 -1.30
C THR A 290 -16.15 -9.79 -2.10
N LYS A 291 -16.21 -8.65 -1.41
CA LYS A 291 -16.52 -7.33 -1.95
C LYS A 291 -15.49 -6.33 -1.46
N LEU A 292 -14.88 -5.59 -2.39
CA LEU A 292 -13.97 -4.49 -2.12
C LEU A 292 -14.74 -3.16 -2.11
N THR A 293 -14.73 -2.46 -0.97
CA THR A 293 -15.38 -1.15 -0.79
C THR A 293 -14.41 -0.11 -0.26
N PHE A 294 -14.73 1.16 -0.50
CA PHE A 294 -13.96 2.25 0.09
C PHE A 294 -14.16 2.31 1.61
N ASP A 295 -13.13 2.76 2.33
CA ASP A 295 -13.26 3.07 3.75
C ASP A 295 -13.72 4.54 3.92
N PRO A 296 -14.89 4.83 4.52
CA PRO A 296 -15.42 6.18 4.57
C PRO A 296 -14.55 7.13 5.41
N GLU A 297 -13.87 6.64 6.45
CA GLU A 297 -12.92 7.45 7.24
C GLU A 297 -11.70 7.82 6.40
N TRP A 298 -11.17 6.88 5.59
CA TRP A 298 -10.08 7.16 4.67
C TRP A 298 -10.45 8.16 3.57
N LEU A 299 -11.66 8.05 3.01
CA LEU A 299 -12.17 9.03 2.05
C LEU A 299 -12.26 10.43 2.68
N ALA A 300 -12.74 10.51 3.93
CA ALA A 300 -12.82 11.77 4.68
C ALA A 300 -11.43 12.36 4.95
N ILE A 301 -10.46 11.54 5.38
CA ILE A 301 -9.07 11.94 5.58
C ILE A 301 -8.47 12.45 4.28
N THR A 302 -8.64 11.72 3.17
CA THR A 302 -8.12 12.09 1.85
C THR A 302 -8.71 13.43 1.40
N ARG A 303 -10.03 13.62 1.53
CA ARG A 303 -10.69 14.87 1.18
C ARG A 303 -10.24 16.05 2.06
N ALA A 304 -10.11 15.83 3.37
CA ALA A 304 -9.64 16.84 4.33
C ALA A 304 -8.18 17.25 4.08
N PHE A 305 -7.34 16.32 3.63
CA PHE A 305 -5.92 16.56 3.43
C PHE A 305 -5.56 17.06 2.03
N GLN A 306 -6.48 17.01 1.06
CA GLN A 306 -6.21 17.44 -0.31
C GLN A 306 -5.64 18.87 -0.42
N PRO A 307 -6.11 19.89 0.33
CA PRO A 307 -5.53 21.23 0.26
C PRO A 307 -4.05 21.30 0.67
N PHE A 308 -3.54 20.28 1.37
CA PHE A 308 -2.14 20.18 1.82
C PHE A 308 -1.29 19.26 0.93
N PHE A 309 -1.87 18.70 -0.14
CA PHE A 309 -1.11 17.94 -1.12
C PHE A 309 -0.12 18.87 -1.85
N ASN A 310 1.16 18.53 -1.81
CA ASN A 310 2.24 19.36 -2.33
C ASN A 310 3.01 18.64 -3.44
N GLN A 311 3.11 19.26 -4.62
CA GLN A 311 3.89 18.76 -5.77
C GLN A 311 5.22 19.52 -5.97
N GLY A 312 5.66 20.30 -4.99
CA GLY A 312 6.90 21.07 -5.04
C GLY A 312 7.90 20.70 -3.94
N GLN A 313 8.98 21.48 -3.91
CA GLN A 313 9.86 21.67 -2.76
C GLN A 313 9.77 23.15 -2.36
N PRO A 314 9.70 23.54 -1.08
CA PRO A 314 10.05 22.79 0.14
C PRO A 314 8.86 22.15 0.87
N ARG A 315 9.14 21.62 2.07
CA ARG A 315 8.30 20.86 3.02
C ARG A 315 6.79 21.10 2.94
N ALA A 316 6.01 20.01 2.97
CA ALA A 316 4.55 20.09 3.10
C ALA A 316 4.15 20.74 4.45
N LEU A 317 3.41 21.84 4.41
CA LEU A 317 2.85 22.47 5.61
C LEU A 317 1.58 21.74 6.00
N LEU A 318 1.67 20.89 7.03
CA LEU A 318 0.55 20.07 7.50
C LEU A 318 -0.10 20.70 8.74
N PRO A 319 -1.42 20.58 8.87
CA PRO A 319 -2.12 21.13 10.04
C PRO A 319 -1.68 20.42 11.33
N PRO A 320 -1.68 21.13 12.47
CA PRO A 320 -1.55 20.53 13.79
C PRO A 320 -2.61 19.45 14.03
N GLN A 321 -2.27 18.43 14.82
CA GLN A 321 -3.11 17.23 15.03
C GLN A 321 -4.57 17.53 15.44
N HIS A 322 -4.78 18.51 16.32
CA HIS A 322 -6.11 18.85 16.82
C HIS A 322 -7.00 19.43 15.69
N LEU A 323 -6.44 20.29 14.83
CA LEU A 323 -7.13 20.80 13.65
C LEU A 323 -7.37 19.69 12.62
N SER A 324 -6.37 18.81 12.40
CA SER A 324 -6.54 17.65 11.51
C SER A 324 -7.77 16.82 11.90
N SER A 325 -7.94 16.54 13.19
CA SER A 325 -9.04 15.71 13.69
C SER A 325 -10.40 16.38 13.52
N GLN A 326 -10.48 17.70 13.69
CA GLN A 326 -11.71 18.48 13.45
C GLN A 326 -12.07 18.53 11.97
N LEU A 327 -11.08 18.73 11.09
CA LEU A 327 -11.28 18.71 9.64
C LEU A 327 -11.81 17.35 9.19
N VAL A 328 -11.16 16.25 9.61
CA VAL A 328 -11.60 14.89 9.24
C VAL A 328 -13.04 14.63 9.66
N ARG A 329 -13.47 15.08 10.84
CA ARG A 329 -14.87 14.91 11.29
C ARG A 329 -15.86 15.58 10.34
N LYS A 330 -15.62 16.84 9.97
CA LYS A 330 -16.47 17.58 9.03
C LYS A 330 -16.52 16.89 7.66
N HIS A 331 -15.38 16.39 7.19
CA HIS A 331 -15.33 15.68 5.91
C HIS A 331 -15.96 14.28 5.98
N LEU A 332 -15.98 13.63 7.14
CA LEU A 332 -16.65 12.35 7.35
C LEU A 332 -18.16 12.50 7.24
N GLU A 333 -18.74 13.53 7.88
CA GLU A 333 -20.17 13.87 7.71
C GLU A 333 -20.52 14.04 6.22
N TRP A 334 -19.70 14.80 5.49
CA TRP A 334 -19.87 14.97 4.06
C TRP A 334 -19.79 13.65 3.27
N VAL A 335 -18.81 12.78 3.56
CA VAL A 335 -18.62 11.49 2.89
C VAL A 335 -19.82 10.56 3.14
N LEU A 336 -20.32 10.51 4.37
CA LEU A 336 -21.48 9.68 4.71
C LEU A 336 -22.73 10.13 3.96
N GLU A 337 -22.92 11.44 3.81
CA GLU A 337 -24.05 12.03 3.08
C GLU A 337 -23.95 11.83 1.56
N HIS A 338 -22.76 12.01 0.96
CA HIS A 338 -22.61 12.09 -0.50
C HIS A 338 -22.09 10.81 -1.16
N VAL A 339 -21.35 9.96 -0.42
CA VAL A 339 -20.72 8.74 -0.94
C VAL A 339 -21.31 7.48 -0.31
N GLY A 340 -21.60 7.53 1.00
CA GLY A 340 -22.13 6.42 1.79
C GLY A 340 -21.06 5.51 2.40
N GLU A 341 -21.48 4.57 3.25
CA GLU A 341 -20.60 3.73 4.08
C GLU A 341 -20.03 2.49 3.38
N ASP A 342 -20.74 1.97 2.37
CA ASP A 342 -20.43 0.68 1.73
C ASP A 342 -20.32 0.80 0.20
N ARG A 343 -19.70 1.91 -0.25
CA ARG A 343 -19.50 2.20 -1.69
C ARG A 343 -18.54 1.20 -2.32
N PRO A 344 -18.96 0.38 -3.29
CA PRO A 344 -18.06 -0.57 -3.97
C PRO A 344 -17.01 0.17 -4.79
N VAL A 345 -15.74 -0.23 -4.70
CA VAL A 345 -14.65 0.38 -5.49
C VAL A 345 -14.94 0.30 -6.99
N GLY A 346 -15.40 -0.86 -7.47
CA GLY A 346 -15.75 -1.09 -8.88
C GLY A 346 -16.92 -0.26 -9.41
N SER A 347 -17.68 0.42 -8.54
CA SER A 347 -18.73 1.37 -8.96
C SER A 347 -18.19 2.74 -9.36
N VAL A 348 -16.92 3.03 -9.04
CA VAL A 348 -16.25 4.32 -9.29
C VAL A 348 -15.01 4.10 -10.13
N GLN A 349 -14.08 3.28 -9.66
CA GLN A 349 -12.84 2.98 -10.36
C GLN A 349 -12.99 1.68 -11.18
N LYS A 350 -12.83 1.79 -12.49
CA LYS A 350 -12.86 0.65 -13.43
C LYS A 350 -11.53 0.56 -14.15
N PHE A 351 -10.96 -0.66 -14.20
CA PHE A 351 -9.73 -0.88 -14.94
C PHE A 351 -9.92 -0.59 -16.43
N GLN A 352 -9.02 0.22 -16.99
CA GLN A 352 -8.79 0.37 -18.41
C GLN A 352 -7.28 0.48 -18.65
N PRO A 353 -6.73 -0.15 -19.71
CA PRO A 353 -5.35 0.07 -20.09
C PRO A 353 -5.08 1.55 -20.41
N THR A 354 -4.14 2.18 -19.70
CA THR A 354 -3.74 3.59 -19.92
C THR A 354 -2.52 3.76 -20.81
N ALA A 355 -1.69 2.71 -20.93
CA ALA A 355 -0.52 2.65 -21.80
C ALA A 355 -0.56 1.41 -22.72
N PRO A 356 0.19 1.39 -23.84
CA PRO A 356 0.33 0.21 -24.67
C PRO A 356 0.88 -0.98 -23.87
N GLY A 357 0.40 -2.20 -24.16
CA GLY A 357 1.02 -3.42 -23.66
C GLY A 357 2.39 -3.68 -24.33
N SER A 358 3.09 -4.71 -23.86
CA SER A 358 4.34 -5.14 -24.50
C SER A 358 4.12 -5.61 -25.95
N VAL A 359 4.69 -4.90 -26.92
CA VAL A 359 4.59 -5.20 -28.36
C VAL A 359 5.92 -4.97 -29.07
N GLY A 360 6.40 -6.00 -29.80
CA GLY A 360 7.49 -5.88 -30.77
C GLY A 360 8.83 -5.33 -30.23
N ARG A 361 9.51 -4.51 -31.04
CA ARG A 361 10.82 -3.93 -30.69
C ARG A 361 10.60 -2.72 -29.77
N GLU A 362 10.77 -2.92 -28.48
CA GLU A 362 10.43 -1.91 -27.47
C GLU A 362 11.49 -0.80 -27.33
N SER A 363 11.03 0.43 -27.14
CA SER A 363 11.88 1.59 -26.86
C SER A 363 12.51 1.48 -25.46
N ARG A 364 13.82 1.80 -25.36
CA ARG A 364 14.53 1.93 -24.06
C ARG A 364 14.48 3.35 -23.50
N ARG A 365 13.43 4.10 -23.81
CA ARG A 365 13.18 5.44 -23.26
C ARG A 365 12.04 5.38 -22.25
N GLN A 366 12.04 6.31 -21.30
CA GLN A 366 10.89 6.48 -20.41
C GLN A 366 9.67 6.99 -21.21
N PRO A 367 8.44 6.64 -20.78
CA PRO A 367 7.24 7.08 -21.45
C PRO A 367 6.90 8.54 -21.11
N SER A 368 5.94 9.10 -21.85
CA SER A 368 5.24 10.30 -21.40
C SER A 368 4.29 9.96 -20.24
N ALA A 369 3.86 10.97 -19.49
CA ALA A 369 2.82 10.77 -18.48
C ALA A 369 1.49 10.38 -19.16
N TYR A 370 0.82 9.36 -18.62
CA TYR A 370 -0.49 8.92 -19.09
C TYR A 370 -1.59 9.46 -18.20
N PHE A 371 -2.74 9.73 -18.82
CA PHE A 371 -3.97 10.03 -18.11
C PHE A 371 -4.62 8.73 -17.62
N ASN A 372 -5.13 8.73 -16.40
CA ASN A 372 -5.82 7.60 -15.79
C ASN A 372 -7.20 8.00 -15.29
N GLN A 373 -8.23 7.48 -15.96
CA GLN A 373 -9.64 7.75 -15.66
C GLN A 373 -10.05 7.29 -14.25
N GLN A 374 -9.35 6.33 -13.64
CA GLN A 374 -9.66 5.88 -12.28
C GLN A 374 -9.31 6.94 -11.23
N THR A 375 -8.28 7.74 -11.50
CA THR A 375 -7.85 8.83 -10.62
C THR A 375 -8.78 10.03 -10.75
N GLU A 376 -9.19 10.36 -11.98
CA GLU A 376 -10.24 11.36 -12.24
C GLU A 376 -11.54 10.96 -11.54
N ALA A 377 -12.05 9.75 -11.78
CA ALA A 377 -13.29 9.26 -11.16
C ALA A 377 -13.25 9.25 -9.62
N PHE A 378 -12.09 8.97 -9.02
CA PHE A 378 -11.91 9.05 -7.57
C PHE A 378 -11.97 10.50 -7.07
N CYS A 379 -11.31 11.42 -7.78
CA CYS A 379 -11.32 12.84 -7.45
C CYS A 379 -12.73 13.43 -7.60
N ASP A 380 -13.44 13.06 -8.66
CA ASP A 380 -14.83 13.43 -8.92
C ASP A 380 -15.76 12.90 -7.83
N MET A 381 -15.65 11.63 -7.42
CA MET A 381 -16.45 11.10 -6.30
C MET A 381 -16.29 11.93 -5.02
N LEU A 382 -15.08 12.43 -4.76
CA LEU A 382 -14.78 13.19 -3.55
C LEU A 382 -14.92 14.70 -3.71
N HIS A 383 -15.32 15.22 -4.88
CA HIS A 383 -15.31 16.66 -5.21
C HIS A 383 -13.97 17.33 -4.83
N ILE A 384 -12.85 16.72 -5.22
CA ILE A 384 -11.50 17.26 -5.02
C ILE A 384 -10.81 17.50 -6.36
N PRO A 385 -9.88 18.46 -6.46
CA PRO A 385 -9.12 18.67 -7.70
C PRO A 385 -8.23 17.47 -8.01
N ASP A 386 -8.22 17.04 -9.28
CA ASP A 386 -7.23 16.09 -9.78
C ASP A 386 -5.89 16.81 -9.98
N LEU A 387 -4.93 16.49 -9.11
CA LEU A 387 -3.57 17.03 -9.15
C LEU A 387 -2.56 16.01 -9.72
N ILE A 388 -3.01 14.81 -10.09
CA ILE A 388 -2.14 13.70 -10.47
C ILE A 388 -2.08 13.54 -11.98
N ASN A 389 -3.24 13.58 -12.63
CA ASN A 389 -3.32 13.43 -14.08
C ASN A 389 -2.59 14.58 -14.78
N PRO A 390 -1.91 14.31 -15.92
CA PRO A 390 -1.31 15.37 -16.71
C PRO A 390 -2.41 16.34 -17.15
N ARG A 391 -2.23 17.63 -16.88
CA ARG A 391 -3.16 18.66 -17.35
C ARG A 391 -3.13 18.66 -18.88
N THR A 392 -4.28 18.40 -19.50
CA THR A 392 -4.47 18.71 -20.91
C THR A 392 -4.36 20.22 -21.07
N SER A 393 -3.37 20.70 -21.82
CA SER A 393 -3.27 22.11 -22.17
C SER A 393 -4.41 22.46 -23.12
N PHE A 394 -5.60 22.77 -22.58
CA PHE A 394 -6.71 23.35 -23.34
C PHE A 394 -6.53 24.85 -23.57
N TRP A 395 -5.31 25.29 -23.87
CA TRP A 395 -5.00 26.62 -24.42
C TRP A 395 -3.67 26.48 -25.19
N SER A 396 -3.77 26.34 -26.51
CA SER A 396 -2.68 26.54 -27.47
C SER A 396 -3.09 27.63 -28.44
#